data_AF-A0A521UKA2-F1
#
_entry.id   AF-A0A521UKA2-F1
#
_cell.length_a   1.000
_cell.length_b   1.000
_cell.length_c   1.000
_cell.angle_alpha   90.00
_cell.angle_beta   90.00
_cell.angle_gamma   90.00
#
_symmetry.space_group_name_H-M   'P 1'
#
loop_
_entity.id
_entity.type
_entity.pdbx_description
1 polymer ?
#
loop_
_entity_poly.entity_id
_entity_poly.type
_entity_poly.pdbx_seq_one_letter_code
_entity_poly.pdbx_strand_id
1 'polypeptide(L)'
;MKTTQYIRQEKAWDTRPYLPEDHPDYVTWQREVADDARQMEAQLAVGHLYVVEFISGVVKVGRSGRPDARIAQHAALARVHGGGIHATWVSREHFASSTTERELIEFCARHGRLVAGREYFEIAFSVARSRAALLASNRLGRDDLSVTWLAAHERLTGSSEVAS
;
A
#
# COMPACT_ATOMS: atom_id res chain seq x y z
N MET A 1 8.19 -26.61 31.78
CA MET A 1 8.15 -25.91 30.49
C MET A 1 6.71 -25.52 30.19
N LYS A 2 6.36 -24.24 30.26
CA LYS A 2 5.02 -23.73 29.95
C LYS A 2 5.12 -22.84 28.71
N THR A 3 4.77 -23.39 27.56
CA THR A 3 4.68 -22.68 26.27
C THR A 3 3.23 -22.34 26.00
N THR A 4 2.67 -21.33 26.68
CA THR A 4 1.35 -20.78 26.31
C THR A 4 1.18 -19.37 26.90
N GLN A 5 1.76 -18.36 26.26
CA GLN A 5 1.39 -16.95 26.46
C GLN A 5 1.64 -16.16 25.17
N TYR A 6 0.90 -16.44 24.09
CA TYR A 6 0.89 -15.57 22.90
C TYR A 6 -0.45 -15.61 22.15
N ILE A 7 -1.56 -15.62 22.88
CA ILE A 7 -2.90 -15.35 22.29
C ILE A 7 -3.62 -14.39 23.23
N ARG A 8 -3.32 -13.08 23.11
CA ARG A 8 -4.12 -12.00 23.71
C ARG A 8 -3.85 -10.67 22.99
N GLN A 9 -4.08 -10.62 21.68
CA GLN A 9 -4.23 -9.37 20.92
C GLN A 9 -5.48 -9.37 20.03
N GLU A 10 -6.55 -10.05 20.45
CA GLU A 10 -7.82 -10.13 19.68
C GLU A 10 -8.81 -8.97 19.93
N LYS A 11 -8.45 -7.90 20.64
CA LYS A 11 -9.43 -6.85 21.03
C LYS A 11 -8.89 -5.42 20.99
N ALA A 12 -8.40 -4.93 19.86
CA ALA A 12 -7.94 -3.54 19.78
C ALA A 12 -8.34 -2.76 18.52
N TRP A 13 -8.94 -3.38 17.50
CA TRP A 13 -9.27 -2.63 16.28
C TRP A 13 -10.64 -1.95 16.33
N ASP A 14 -11.56 -2.42 17.17
CA ASP A 14 -12.80 -1.69 17.43
C ASP A 14 -13.33 -1.97 18.84
N THR A 15 -13.17 -1.01 19.76
CA THR A 15 -13.77 -1.06 21.09
C THR A 15 -15.18 -0.46 21.11
N ARG A 16 -15.73 -0.06 19.96
CA ARG A 16 -17.09 0.48 19.91
C ARG A 16 -18.08 -0.61 20.31
N PRO A 17 -19.01 -0.32 21.22
CA PRO A 17 -20.09 -1.25 21.51
C PRO A 17 -20.92 -1.45 20.24
N TYR A 18 -21.32 -2.69 19.98
CA TYR A 18 -22.34 -2.97 18.97
C TYR A 18 -23.62 -2.20 19.32
N LEU A 19 -24.14 -1.44 18.37
CA LEU A 19 -25.44 -0.78 18.51
C LEU A 19 -26.51 -1.65 17.84
N PRO A 20 -27.65 -1.93 18.52
CA PRO A 20 -28.76 -2.62 17.87
C PRO A 20 -29.39 -1.74 16.78
N GLU A 21 -30.08 -2.37 15.82
CA GLU A 21 -30.60 -1.69 14.62
C GLU A 21 -31.60 -0.57 14.91
N ASP A 22 -32.30 -0.65 16.04
CA ASP A 22 -33.25 0.34 16.52
C ASP A 22 -32.61 1.50 17.30
N HIS A 23 -31.28 1.47 17.51
CA HIS A 23 -30.56 2.56 18.16
C HIS A 23 -30.52 3.80 17.25
N PRO A 24 -30.80 5.02 17.76
CA PRO A 24 -30.84 6.23 16.95
C PRO A 24 -29.53 6.53 16.20
N ASP A 25 -28.39 6.11 16.77
CA ASP A 25 -27.06 6.29 16.17
C ASP A 25 -26.58 5.12 15.28
N TYR A 26 -27.40 4.08 15.06
CA TYR A 26 -27.00 2.87 14.33
C TYR A 26 -26.44 3.18 12.94
N VAL A 27 -27.08 4.08 12.18
CA VAL A 27 -26.65 4.47 10.83
C VAL A 27 -25.31 5.20 10.84
N THR A 28 -25.08 6.07 11.82
CA THR A 28 -23.80 6.80 11.96
C THR A 28 -22.69 5.81 12.29
N TRP A 29 -22.93 4.92 13.27
CA TRP A 29 -22.00 3.86 13.64
C TRP A 29 -21.64 2.95 12.46
N GLN A 30 -22.64 2.52 11.67
CA GLN A 30 -22.38 1.71 10.47
C GLN A 30 -21.48 2.42 9.46
N ARG A 31 -21.68 3.73 9.24
CA ARG A 31 -20.84 4.52 8.33
C ARG A 31 -19.40 4.58 8.81
N GLU A 32 -19.18 4.87 10.09
CA GLU A 32 -17.85 4.94 10.68
C GLU A 32 -17.12 3.59 10.61
N VAL A 33 -17.79 2.48 10.96
CA VAL A 33 -17.24 1.13 10.83
C VAL A 33 -16.85 0.82 9.37
N ALA A 34 -17.72 1.20 8.42
CA ALA A 34 -17.44 0.99 7.01
C ALA A 34 -16.27 1.88 6.51
N ASP A 35 -16.13 3.10 7.01
CA ASP A 35 -14.99 3.98 6.72
C ASP A 35 -13.68 3.41 7.27
N ASP A 36 -13.69 2.92 8.51
CA ASP A 36 -12.53 2.29 9.14
C ASP A 36 -12.11 1.02 8.39
N ALA A 37 -13.09 0.19 7.99
CA ALA A 37 -12.83 -1.00 7.18
C ALA A 37 -12.19 -0.64 5.83
N ARG A 38 -12.73 0.38 5.13
CA ARG A 38 -12.13 0.89 3.89
C ARG A 38 -10.72 1.41 4.09
N GLN A 39 -10.47 2.13 5.19
CA GLN A 39 -9.15 2.64 5.51
C GLN A 39 -8.16 1.51 5.80
N MET A 40 -8.59 0.47 6.52
CA MET A 40 -7.77 -0.69 6.82
C MET A 40 -7.49 -1.52 5.57
N GLU A 41 -8.49 -1.74 4.71
CA GLU A 41 -8.30 -2.39 3.41
C GLU A 41 -7.32 -1.61 2.53
N ALA A 42 -7.46 -0.28 2.44
CA ALA A 42 -6.54 0.56 1.70
C ALA A 42 -5.10 0.48 2.25
N GLN A 43 -4.94 0.37 3.58
CA GLN A 43 -3.65 0.19 4.24
C GLN A 43 -3.05 -1.20 4.04
N LEU A 44 -3.88 -2.23 3.78
CA LEU A 44 -3.45 -3.60 3.51
C LEU A 44 -3.36 -3.91 2.02
N ALA A 45 -3.76 -2.98 1.15
CA ALA A 45 -3.79 -3.15 -0.29
C ALA A 45 -2.46 -3.70 -0.84
N VAL A 46 -2.59 -4.80 -1.56
CA VAL A 46 -1.49 -5.47 -2.25
C VAL A 46 -1.18 -4.73 -3.54
N GLY A 47 0.10 -4.59 -3.86
CA GLY A 47 0.53 -4.03 -5.14
C GLY A 47 2.03 -3.87 -5.27
N HIS A 48 2.43 -3.20 -6.34
CA HIS A 48 3.82 -2.89 -6.64
C HIS A 48 4.11 -1.43 -6.41
N LEU A 49 5.29 -1.10 -5.91
CA LEU A 49 5.87 0.23 -6.06
C LEU A 49 6.60 0.33 -7.40
N TYR A 50 6.59 1.52 -7.97
CA TYR A 50 7.38 1.83 -9.15
C TYR A 50 8.06 3.19 -9.04
N VAL A 51 9.18 3.31 -9.73
CA VAL A 51 9.93 4.55 -9.94
C VAL A 51 10.19 4.68 -11.43
N VAL A 52 9.89 5.84 -12.01
CA VAL A 52 10.09 6.15 -13.42
C VAL A 52 10.89 7.44 -13.52
N GLU A 53 12.00 7.43 -14.23
CA GLU A 53 12.74 8.63 -14.60
C GLU A 53 12.43 9.00 -16.03
N PHE A 54 12.02 10.25 -16.24
CA PHE A 54 11.85 10.81 -17.58
C PHE A 54 13.17 11.39 -18.09
N ILE A 55 13.31 11.54 -19.41
CA ILE A 55 14.50 12.15 -20.03
C ILE A 55 14.76 13.58 -19.50
N SER A 56 13.74 14.27 -19.02
CA SER A 56 13.87 15.59 -18.37
C SER A 56 14.59 15.56 -17.02
N GLY A 57 14.91 14.39 -16.47
CA GLY A 57 15.46 14.22 -15.12
C GLY A 57 14.39 14.24 -14.01
N VAL A 58 13.11 14.42 -14.37
CA VAL A 58 12.00 14.30 -13.41
C VAL A 58 11.77 12.83 -13.10
N VAL A 59 11.63 12.52 -11.81
CA VAL A 59 11.31 11.19 -11.31
C VAL A 59 9.87 11.17 -10.82
N LYS A 60 9.09 10.20 -11.33
CA LYS A 60 7.79 9.83 -10.80
C LYS A 60 7.90 8.62 -9.90
N VAL A 61 7.23 8.68 -8.75
CA VAL A 61 7.02 7.52 -7.86
C VAL A 61 5.53 7.21 -7.74
N GLY A 62 5.20 5.96 -7.44
CA GLY A 62 3.82 5.58 -7.10
C GLY A 62 3.64 4.09 -6.91
N ARG A 63 2.39 3.65 -6.78
CA ARG A 63 2.00 2.25 -6.73
C ARG A 63 1.00 1.85 -7.81
N SER A 64 0.94 0.56 -8.09
CA SER A 64 -0.09 -0.02 -8.95
C SER A 64 -0.21 -1.53 -8.75
N GLY A 65 -1.43 -2.07 -8.92
CA GLY A 65 -1.61 -3.51 -9.12
C GLY A 65 -1.22 -3.99 -10.53
N ARG A 66 -1.06 -3.07 -11.49
CA ARG A 66 -0.66 -3.35 -12.88
C ARG A 66 0.40 -2.33 -13.35
N PRO A 67 1.63 -2.39 -12.81
CA PRO A 67 2.66 -1.39 -13.04
C PRO A 67 2.99 -1.21 -14.53
N ASP A 68 3.05 -2.28 -15.32
CA ASP A 68 3.38 -2.20 -16.74
C ASP A 68 2.39 -1.35 -17.54
N ALA A 69 1.08 -1.55 -17.33
CA ALA A 69 0.04 -0.77 -17.97
C ALA A 69 0.13 0.71 -17.56
N ARG A 70 0.45 0.98 -16.29
CA ARG A 70 0.59 2.34 -15.75
C ARG A 70 1.84 3.05 -16.31
N ILE A 71 2.96 2.33 -16.43
CA ILE A 71 4.20 2.84 -17.03
C ILE A 71 4.00 3.12 -18.51
N ALA A 72 3.30 2.25 -19.25
CA ALA A 72 2.96 2.48 -20.66
C ALA A 72 2.10 3.75 -20.84
N GLN A 73 1.12 3.97 -19.94
CA GLN A 73 0.34 5.21 -19.92
C GLN A 73 1.24 6.45 -19.69
N HIS A 74 2.18 6.38 -18.74
CA HIS A 74 3.13 7.47 -18.51
C HIS A 74 4.05 7.71 -19.70
N ALA A 75 4.51 6.66 -20.39
CA ALA A 75 5.33 6.79 -21.58
C ALA A 75 4.59 7.52 -22.71
N ALA A 76 3.30 7.25 -22.89
CA ALA A 76 2.46 7.93 -23.86
C ALA A 76 2.30 9.43 -23.52
N LEU A 77 2.09 9.76 -22.24
CA LEU A 77 1.95 11.15 -21.77
C LEU A 77 3.27 11.92 -21.73
N ALA A 78 4.39 11.25 -21.48
CA ALA A 78 5.72 11.87 -21.41
C ALA A 78 6.09 12.59 -22.71
N ARG A 79 5.62 12.07 -23.86
CA ARG A 79 5.79 12.72 -25.17
C ARG A 79 5.24 14.15 -25.20
N VAL A 80 4.19 14.43 -24.43
CA VAL A 80 3.60 15.78 -24.31
C VAL A 80 4.51 16.73 -23.53
N HIS A 81 5.36 16.20 -22.65
CA HIS A 81 6.28 16.96 -21.79
C HIS A 81 7.74 16.96 -22.31
N GLY A 82 7.95 16.66 -23.60
CA GLY A 82 9.26 16.80 -24.24
C GLY A 82 10.25 15.68 -23.97
N GLY A 83 9.81 14.50 -23.52
CA GLY A 83 10.72 13.38 -23.26
C GLY A 83 10.09 11.99 -23.25
N GLY A 84 10.91 10.98 -23.46
CA GLY A 84 10.58 9.59 -23.17
C GLY A 84 10.84 9.22 -21.71
N ILE A 85 10.69 7.95 -21.40
CA ILE A 85 11.18 7.36 -20.16
C ILE A 85 12.66 7.03 -20.35
N HIS A 86 13.51 7.49 -19.44
CA HIS A 86 14.93 7.15 -19.39
C HIS A 86 15.17 5.84 -18.64
N ALA A 87 14.56 5.69 -17.46
CA ALA A 87 14.74 4.50 -16.61
C ALA A 87 13.45 4.14 -15.87
N THR A 88 13.29 2.85 -15.55
CA THR A 88 12.19 2.36 -14.72
C THR A 88 12.70 1.36 -13.70
N TRP A 89 12.00 1.26 -12.58
CA TRP A 89 12.15 0.21 -11.60
C TRP A 89 10.79 -0.13 -11.01
N VAL A 90 10.54 -1.41 -10.76
CA VAL A 90 9.31 -1.92 -10.18
C VAL A 90 9.67 -2.92 -9.08
N SER A 91 9.02 -2.83 -7.93
CA SER A 91 9.21 -3.78 -6.84
C SER A 91 8.51 -5.11 -7.15
N ARG A 92 8.84 -6.16 -6.38
CA ARG A 92 7.92 -7.29 -6.24
C ARG A 92 6.62 -6.82 -5.58
N GLU A 93 5.55 -7.58 -5.81
CA GLU A 93 4.28 -7.34 -5.15
C GLU A 93 4.41 -7.51 -3.63
N HIS A 94 3.79 -6.63 -2.85
CA HIS A 94 3.81 -6.68 -1.39
C HIS A 94 2.54 -6.06 -0.78
N PHE A 95 2.24 -6.43 0.46
CA PHE A 95 1.17 -5.84 1.26
C PHE A 95 1.51 -4.41 1.68
N ALA A 96 0.46 -3.66 2.02
CA ALA A 96 0.57 -2.27 2.46
C ALA A 96 1.29 -1.36 1.46
N SER A 97 1.08 -1.61 0.17
CA SER A 97 1.65 -0.82 -0.92
C SER A 97 1.25 0.67 -0.81
N SER A 98 0.04 0.98 -0.33
CA SER A 98 -0.43 2.35 -0.10
C SER A 98 0.37 3.10 0.97
N THR A 99 0.60 2.47 2.12
CA THR A 99 1.42 3.06 3.18
C THR A 99 2.86 3.24 2.70
N THR A 100 3.37 2.25 1.99
CA THR A 100 4.75 2.25 1.45
C THR A 100 4.94 3.34 0.39
N GLU A 101 3.95 3.57 -0.48
CA GLU A 101 3.93 4.68 -1.44
C GLU A 101 3.95 6.04 -0.73
N ARG A 102 3.13 6.22 0.29
CA ARG A 102 3.09 7.46 1.07
C ARG A 102 4.46 7.75 1.70
N GLU A 103 5.08 6.76 2.32
CA GLU A 103 6.43 6.89 2.91
C GLU A 103 7.49 7.25 1.84
N LEU A 104 7.37 6.71 0.62
CA LEU A 104 8.27 7.03 -0.49
C LEU A 104 8.05 8.48 -0.99
N ILE A 105 6.80 8.91 -1.13
CA ILE A 105 6.45 10.29 -1.51
C ILE A 105 7.00 11.29 -0.49
N GLU A 106 6.80 11.04 0.81
CA GLU A 106 7.32 11.88 1.89
C GLU A 106 8.85 11.94 1.90
N PHE A 107 9.52 10.83 1.57
CA PHE A 107 10.96 10.81 1.39
C PHE A 107 11.38 11.68 0.19
N CYS A 108 10.79 11.50 -0.99
CA CYS A 108 11.13 12.29 -2.17
C CYS A 108 10.85 13.79 -1.97
N ALA A 109 9.78 14.14 -1.25
CA ALA A 109 9.46 15.53 -0.91
C ALA A 109 10.50 16.18 0.01
N ARG A 110 11.17 15.42 0.88
CA ARG A 110 12.24 15.93 1.76
C ARG A 110 13.61 16.00 1.10
N HIS A 111 13.88 15.12 0.13
CA HIS A 111 15.20 14.95 -0.47
C HIS A 111 15.30 15.45 -1.92
N GLY A 112 14.22 15.93 -2.50
CA GLY A 112 14.14 16.50 -3.84
C GLY A 112 13.21 17.70 -3.89
N ARG A 113 12.96 18.19 -5.10
CA ARG A 113 12.03 19.30 -5.34
C ARG A 113 10.76 18.79 -6.01
N LEU A 114 9.59 19.08 -5.45
CA LEU A 114 8.31 18.74 -6.07
C LEU A 114 8.13 19.55 -7.37
N VAL A 115 7.85 18.85 -8.48
CA VAL A 115 7.67 19.46 -9.80
C VAL A 115 6.19 19.62 -10.13
N ALA A 116 5.40 18.58 -9.89
CA ALA A 116 3.98 18.56 -10.22
C ALA A 116 3.21 17.56 -9.35
N GLY A 117 1.95 17.90 -9.05
CA GLY A 117 1.06 17.04 -8.28
C GLY A 117 1.66 16.66 -6.93
N ARG A 118 1.70 15.37 -6.62
CA ARG A 118 2.27 14.83 -5.37
C ARG A 118 3.34 13.76 -5.58
N GLU A 119 3.65 13.46 -6.84
CA GLU A 119 4.35 12.23 -7.22
C GLU A 119 5.53 12.48 -8.17
N TYR A 120 5.75 13.72 -8.59
CA TYR A 120 6.80 14.09 -9.55
C TYR A 120 7.84 14.97 -8.88
N PHE A 121 9.09 14.55 -8.89
CA PHE A 121 10.18 15.17 -8.15
C PHE A 121 11.42 15.33 -9.01
N GLU A 122 12.17 16.40 -8.81
CA GLU A 122 13.59 16.47 -9.18
C GLU A 122 14.41 15.85 -8.06
N ILE A 123 14.81 14.60 -8.27
CA ILE A 123 15.64 13.79 -7.38
C ILE A 123 16.37 12.75 -8.24
N ALA A 124 17.59 12.37 -7.86
CA ALA A 124 18.30 11.32 -8.58
C ALA A 124 17.52 9.99 -8.55
N PHE A 125 17.31 9.37 -9.71
CA PHE A 125 16.59 8.09 -9.82
C PHE A 125 17.15 7.01 -8.91
N SER A 126 18.47 6.91 -8.79
CA SER A 126 19.15 5.95 -7.92
C SER A 126 18.78 6.11 -6.44
N VAL A 127 18.54 7.34 -5.98
CA VAL A 127 18.15 7.66 -4.59
C VAL A 127 16.71 7.23 -4.35
N ALA A 128 15.79 7.64 -5.22
CA ALA A 128 14.38 7.25 -5.13
C ALA A 128 14.20 5.72 -5.22
N ARG A 129 14.87 5.08 -6.19
CA ARG A 129 14.88 3.62 -6.37
C ARG A 129 15.39 2.89 -5.13
N SER A 130 16.51 3.34 -4.55
CA SER A 130 17.09 2.67 -3.38
C SER A 130 16.18 2.76 -2.17
N ARG A 131 15.51 3.91 -1.96
CA ARG A 131 14.49 4.03 -0.91
C ARG A 131 13.29 3.14 -1.17
N ALA A 132 12.78 3.14 -2.39
CA ALA A 132 11.63 2.30 -2.78
C ALA A 132 11.94 0.81 -2.58
N ALA A 133 13.15 0.36 -2.94
CA ALA A 133 13.61 -1.00 -2.73
C ALA A 133 13.70 -1.36 -1.24
N LEU A 134 14.28 -0.48 -0.41
CA LEU A 134 14.35 -0.70 1.04
C LEU A 134 12.96 -0.83 1.67
N LEU A 135 12.04 0.06 1.29
CA LEU A 135 10.67 0.05 1.78
C LEU A 135 9.93 -1.23 1.39
N ALA A 136 10.02 -1.64 0.11
CA ALA A 136 9.42 -2.89 -0.36
C ALA A 136 10.02 -4.11 0.34
N SER A 137 11.35 -4.18 0.48
CA SER A 137 12.03 -5.29 1.16
C SER A 137 11.67 -5.40 2.64
N ASN A 138 11.47 -4.29 3.35
CA ASN A 138 11.02 -4.32 4.75
C ASN A 138 9.61 -4.89 4.91
N ARG A 139 8.78 -4.80 3.86
CA ARG A 139 7.42 -5.37 3.84
C ARG A 139 7.42 -6.83 3.40
N LEU A 140 8.39 -7.24 2.58
CA LEU A 140 8.59 -8.63 2.19
C LEU A 140 9.26 -9.45 3.29
N GLY A 141 10.33 -8.94 3.91
CA GLY A 141 11.12 -9.65 4.92
C GLY A 141 10.42 -9.83 6.28
N ARG A 142 9.21 -9.30 6.46
CA ARG A 142 8.28 -9.75 7.51
C ARG A 142 7.42 -10.90 6.97
N ASP A 143 8.07 -11.87 6.36
CA ASP A 143 7.49 -13.16 5.98
C ASP A 143 6.93 -13.83 7.23
N ASP A 144 5.65 -13.56 7.54
CA ASP A 144 4.61 -14.51 7.97
C ASP A 144 3.32 -13.79 8.41
N LEU A 145 2.89 -12.75 7.67
CA LEU A 145 1.57 -12.12 7.93
C LEU A 145 0.51 -12.46 6.89
N SER A 146 0.88 -12.89 5.69
CA SER A 146 -0.07 -13.38 4.68
C SER A 146 -0.71 -14.71 5.09
N VAL A 147 0.06 -15.62 5.70
CA VAL A 147 -0.48 -16.84 6.33
C VAL A 147 -1.41 -16.45 7.48
N THR A 148 -1.05 -15.43 8.28
CA THR A 148 -1.94 -14.99 9.36
C THR A 148 -3.19 -14.28 8.87
N TRP A 149 -3.17 -13.58 7.73
CA TRP A 149 -4.36 -12.87 7.24
C TRP A 149 -5.33 -13.83 6.56
N LEU A 150 -4.86 -14.76 5.72
CA LEU A 150 -5.71 -15.84 5.19
C LEU A 150 -6.24 -16.72 6.32
N ALA A 151 -5.40 -17.11 7.28
CA ALA A 151 -5.85 -17.86 8.46
C ALA A 151 -6.77 -17.04 9.37
N ALA A 152 -6.59 -15.72 9.50
CA ALA A 152 -7.48 -14.85 10.25
C ALA A 152 -8.80 -14.65 9.50
N HIS A 153 -8.77 -14.51 8.18
CA HIS A 153 -9.96 -14.37 7.35
C HIS A 153 -10.78 -15.66 7.35
N GLU A 154 -10.16 -16.84 7.23
CA GLU A 154 -10.83 -18.14 7.40
C GLU A 154 -11.45 -18.28 8.80
N ARG A 155 -10.74 -17.89 9.86
CA ARG A 155 -11.29 -17.90 11.24
C ARG A 155 -12.45 -16.91 11.43
N LEU A 156 -12.39 -15.75 10.80
CA LEU A 156 -13.39 -14.69 10.95
C LEU A 156 -14.64 -14.94 10.10
N THR A 157 -14.49 -15.52 8.92
CA THR A 157 -15.61 -15.78 8.00
C THR A 157 -16.23 -17.17 8.20
N GLY A 158 -15.54 -18.09 8.88
CA GLY A 158 -16.01 -19.46 9.08
C GLY A 158 -16.07 -20.29 7.79
N SER A 159 -15.62 -19.75 6.66
CA SER A 159 -15.54 -20.47 5.38
C SER A 159 -14.33 -21.39 5.39
N SER A 160 -14.48 -22.57 5.99
CA SER A 160 -13.70 -23.72 5.53
C SER A 160 -14.47 -24.32 4.37
N GLU A 161 -14.18 -23.92 3.14
CA GLU A 161 -14.48 -24.81 2.01
C GLU A 161 -13.55 -26.01 2.14
N VAL A 162 -14.03 -27.03 2.86
CA VAL A 162 -13.40 -28.34 2.87
C VAL A 162 -13.58 -28.91 1.48
N ALA A 163 -12.59 -28.69 0.61
CA ALA A 163 -12.48 -29.38 -0.66
C ALA A 163 -12.47 -30.89 -0.37
N SER A 164 -13.51 -31.56 -0.86
CA SER A 164 -13.59 -33.03 -0.94
C SER A 164 -12.97 -33.51 -2.25
#